data_AF-A0A4U9HJF2-F1
#
_entry.id   AF-A0A4U9HJF2-F1
#
_cell.length_a   1.000
_cell.length_b   1.000
_cell.length_c   1.000
_cell.angle_alpha   90.00
_cell.angle_beta   90.00
_cell.angle_gamma   90.00
#
_symmetry.space_group_name_H-M   'P 1'
#
loop_
_entity.id
_entity.type
_entity.pdbx_description
1 polymer ?
#
loop_
_entity_poly.entity_id
_entity_poly.type
_entity_poly.pdbx_seq_one_letter_code
_entity_poly.pdbx_strand_id
1 'polypeptide(L)'
;MLARELGIRHVDTVCISSYDHDNQRELKVLKRAEGDGEGFIVIDDLVDTGGTAVAIREMYPKAHFVTIFAKPAGKPLVDDYVIDIPQDTWIEQPWDMGVVFVPPISGR
;
A
#
# COMPACT_ATOMS: atom_id res chain seq x y z
N MET A 1 9.42 -8.41 2.57
CA MET A 1 9.93 -8.67 3.93
C MET A 1 9.15 -9.82 4.59
N LEU A 2 7.83 -9.74 4.69
CA LEU A 2 7.00 -10.81 5.28
C LEU A 2 7.29 -12.22 4.74
N ALA A 3 7.34 -12.39 3.41
CA ALA A 3 7.61 -13.70 2.81
C ALA A 3 8.92 -14.35 3.31
N ARG A 4 9.97 -13.54 3.54
CA ARG A 4 11.24 -14.01 4.08
C ARG A 4 11.12 -14.41 5.55
N GLU A 5 10.51 -13.56 6.38
CA GLU A 5 10.38 -13.84 7.83
C GLU A 5 9.45 -15.02 8.12
N LEU A 6 8.38 -15.17 7.33
CA LEU A 6 7.39 -16.24 7.49
C LEU A 6 7.77 -17.52 6.72
N GLY A 7 8.87 -17.52 5.96
CA GLY A 7 9.28 -18.65 5.14
C GLY A 7 8.29 -19.00 4.01
N ILE A 8 7.47 -18.04 3.57
CA ILE A 8 6.47 -18.20 2.52
C ILE A 8 7.14 -18.04 1.15
N ARG A 9 7.03 -19.07 0.31
CA ARG A 9 7.54 -19.05 -1.07
C ARG A 9 6.49 -18.69 -2.11
N HIS A 10 5.21 -18.83 -1.76
CA HIS A 10 4.11 -18.49 -2.65
C HIS A 10 3.76 -17.01 -2.46
N VAL A 11 4.10 -16.19 -3.45
CA VAL A 11 3.83 -14.76 -3.47
C VAL A 11 3.18 -14.43 -4.81
N ASP A 12 2.01 -13.83 -4.77
CA ASP A 12 1.30 -13.35 -5.97
C ASP A 12 0.89 -11.88 -5.80
N THR A 13 0.34 -11.28 -6.86
CA THR A 13 0.08 -9.83 -6.94
C THR A 13 -1.36 -9.48 -7.31
N VAL A 14 -1.81 -8.30 -6.89
CA VAL A 14 -2.94 -7.58 -7.46
C VAL A 14 -2.43 -6.22 -7.91
N CYS A 15 -2.78 -5.80 -9.12
CA CYS A 15 -2.29 -4.56 -9.72
C CYS A 15 -3.49 -3.69 -10.07
N ILE A 16 -3.63 -2.56 -9.39
CA ILE A 16 -4.72 -1.60 -9.58
C ILE A 16 -4.11 -0.27 -10.04
N SER A 17 -4.64 0.30 -11.10
CA SER A 17 -4.30 1.65 -11.56
C SER A 17 -5.41 2.63 -11.20
N SER A 18 -5.06 3.77 -10.64
CA SER A 18 -5.98 4.80 -10.13
C SER A 18 -5.85 6.17 -10.83
N TYR A 19 -5.04 6.29 -11.89
CA TYR A 19 -4.76 7.60 -12.52
C TYR A 19 -4.80 7.59 -14.05
N ASP A 20 -5.43 8.63 -14.60
CA ASP A 20 -5.09 9.26 -15.86
C ASP A 20 -5.24 10.79 -15.67
N HIS A 21 -4.36 11.57 -16.31
CA HIS A 21 -4.13 13.00 -16.06
C HIS A 21 -5.41 13.85 -15.86
N ASP A 22 -5.41 14.64 -14.78
CA ASP A 22 -6.35 15.73 -14.42
C ASP A 22 -7.78 15.38 -13.99
N ASN A 23 -8.23 14.12 -14.04
CA ASN A 23 -9.54 13.74 -13.47
C ASN A 23 -9.48 12.36 -12.78
N GLN A 24 -9.89 12.32 -11.52
CA GLN A 24 -10.05 11.08 -10.75
C GLN A 24 -11.16 10.23 -11.40
N ARG A 25 -10.80 9.24 -12.23
CA ARG A 25 -11.71 8.21 -12.77
C ARG A 25 -11.44 6.83 -12.17
N GLU A 26 -12.41 5.94 -12.40
CA GLU A 26 -12.58 4.58 -11.86
C GLU A 26 -11.28 3.75 -11.72
N LEU A 27 -11.12 3.11 -10.57
CA LEU A 27 -10.07 2.13 -10.31
C LEU A 27 -10.09 1.02 -11.36
N LYS A 28 -8.97 0.83 -12.07
CA LYS A 28 -8.83 -0.22 -13.09
C LYS A 28 -7.95 -1.36 -12.57
N VAL A 29 -8.51 -2.55 -12.45
CA VAL A 29 -7.75 -3.77 -12.15
C VAL A 29 -7.00 -4.21 -13.40
N LEU A 30 -5.66 -4.15 -13.37
CA LEU A 30 -4.79 -4.59 -14.45
C LEU A 30 -4.48 -6.08 -14.37
N LYS A 31 -4.34 -6.59 -13.14
CA LYS A 31 -4.12 -8.00 -12.82
C LYS A 31 -4.69 -8.30 -11.44
N ARG A 32 -5.24 -9.49 -11.25
CA ARG A 32 -5.66 -10.00 -9.94
C ARG A 32 -5.17 -11.42 -9.72
N ALA A 33 -4.93 -11.78 -8.46
CA ALA A 33 -4.82 -13.16 -8.04
C ALA A 33 -6.21 -13.80 -8.02
N GLU A 34 -6.25 -15.12 -8.06
CA GLU A 34 -7.49 -15.90 -8.00
C GLU A 34 -8.00 -16.05 -6.55
N GLY A 35 -9.25 -16.49 -6.38
CA GLY A 35 -9.87 -16.73 -5.08
C GLY A 35 -10.45 -15.49 -4.41
N ASP A 36 -10.92 -15.69 -3.17
CA ASP A 36 -11.55 -14.70 -2.29
C ASP A 36 -10.64 -14.25 -1.13
N GLY A 37 -9.37 -14.68 -1.17
CA GLY A 37 -8.35 -14.34 -0.18
C GLY A 37 -8.27 -15.28 1.02
N GLU A 38 -9.09 -16.34 1.11
CA GLU A 38 -9.04 -17.26 2.26
C GLU A 38 -7.64 -17.86 2.43
N GLY A 39 -7.05 -17.69 3.62
CA GLY A 39 -5.71 -18.16 3.95
C GLY A 39 -4.56 -17.31 3.39
N PHE A 40 -4.86 -16.17 2.74
CA PHE A 40 -3.86 -15.24 2.22
C PHE A 40 -3.71 -14.00 3.10
N ILE A 41 -2.48 -13.50 3.14
CA ILE A 41 -2.17 -12.15 3.62
C ILE A 41 -2.11 -11.26 2.39
N VAL A 42 -2.94 -10.22 2.34
CA VAL A 42 -2.79 -9.13 1.39
C VAL A 42 -2.05 -8.00 2.10
N ILE A 43 -1.03 -7.44 1.46
CA ILE A 43 -0.22 -6.37 2.05
C ILE A 43 -0.10 -5.19 1.08
N ASP A 44 -0.22 -3.99 1.63
CA ASP A 44 0.18 -2.74 0.98
C ASP A 44 1.13 -1.94 1.89
N ASP A 45 1.80 -0.93 1.37
CA ASP A 45 2.73 -0.11 2.17
C ASP A 45 2.00 0.86 3.10
N LEU A 46 0.97 1.54 2.58
CA LEU A 46 0.20 2.58 3.27
C LEU A 46 -1.28 2.49 2.89
N VAL A 47 -2.16 2.65 3.88
CA VAL A 47 -3.56 3.04 3.62
C VAL A 47 -3.75 4.54 3.88
N ASP A 48 -4.02 5.32 2.82
CA ASP A 48 -4.27 6.76 2.90
C ASP A 48 -5.77 7.07 3.05
N THR A 49 -6.45 7.43 1.95
CA THR A 49 -7.89 7.74 1.94
C THR A 49 -8.76 6.48 1.95
N GLY A 50 -8.19 5.32 1.64
CA GLY A 50 -8.86 4.02 1.67
C GLY A 50 -9.46 3.54 0.35
N GLY A 51 -9.40 4.32 -0.74
CA GLY A 51 -9.99 3.91 -2.02
C GLY A 51 -9.48 2.56 -2.54
N THR A 52 -8.16 2.36 -2.53
CA THR A 52 -7.54 1.07 -2.89
C THR A 52 -7.93 -0.05 -1.94
N ALA A 53 -7.99 0.23 -0.64
CA ALA A 53 -8.37 -0.73 0.39
C ALA A 53 -9.80 -1.25 0.22
N VAL A 54 -10.75 -0.38 -0.13
CA VAL A 54 -12.13 -0.78 -0.44
C VAL A 54 -12.16 -1.77 -1.60
N ALA A 55 -11.48 -1.47 -2.71
CA ALA A 55 -11.41 -2.38 -3.85
C ALA A 55 -10.74 -3.72 -3.51
N ILE A 56 -9.70 -3.71 -2.66
CA ILE A 56 -9.07 -4.93 -2.16
C ILE A 56 -10.05 -5.76 -1.32
N ARG A 57 -10.83 -5.14 -0.42
CA ARG A 57 -11.82 -5.83 0.41
C ARG A 57 -12.98 -6.42 -0.41
N GLU A 58 -13.38 -5.75 -1.48
CA GLU A 58 -14.37 -6.29 -2.42
C GLU A 58 -13.83 -7.52 -3.17
N MET A 59 -12.56 -7.50 -3.58
CA MET A 59 -11.93 -8.62 -4.30
C MET A 59 -11.58 -9.80 -3.41
N TYR A 60 -11.11 -9.54 -2.18
CA TYR A 60 -10.58 -10.54 -1.27
C TYR A 60 -11.19 -10.40 0.14
N PRO A 61 -12.51 -10.65 0.29
CA PRO A 61 -13.23 -10.42 1.54
C PRO A 61 -12.77 -11.31 2.70
N LYS A 62 -12.06 -12.41 2.43
CA LYS A 62 -11.54 -13.33 3.45
C LYS A 62 -10.03 -13.21 3.69
N ALA A 63 -9.33 -12.34 2.96
CA ALA A 63 -7.92 -12.11 3.20
C ALA A 63 -7.68 -11.36 4.51
N HIS A 64 -6.53 -11.65 5.14
CA HIS A 64 -6.00 -10.81 6.20
C HIS A 64 -5.25 -9.65 5.57
N PHE A 65 -5.85 -8.46 5.58
CA PHE A 65 -5.32 -7.27 4.89
C PHE A 65 -4.55 -6.38 5.85
N VAL A 66 -3.25 -6.22 5.61
CA VAL A 66 -2.32 -5.50 6.50
C VAL A 66 -1.56 -4.40 5.78
N THR A 67 -1.14 -3.37 6.49
CA THR A 67 -0.24 -2.33 5.96
C THR A 67 0.90 -2.00 6.91
N ILE A 68 1.95 -1.33 6.42
CA ILE A 68 3.01 -0.81 7.31
C ILE A 68 2.52 0.47 7.99
N PHE A 69 1.96 1.39 7.22
CA PHE A 69 1.44 2.67 7.70
C PHE A 69 -0.08 2.75 7.53
N ALA A 70 -0.75 3.46 8.44
CA ALA A 70 -2.15 3.80 8.30
C ALA A 70 -2.44 5.24 8.68
N LYS A 71 -3.17 5.95 7.81
CA LYS A 71 -3.76 7.25 8.12
C LYS A 71 -5.18 7.10 8.69
N PRO A 72 -5.68 8.08 9.47
CA PRO A 72 -6.97 7.98 10.13
C PRO A 72 -8.15 7.61 9.22
N ALA A 73 -8.18 8.13 7.99
CA ALA A 73 -9.29 7.87 7.05
C ALA A 73 -9.31 6.41 6.56
N GLY A 74 -8.13 5.85 6.26
CA GLY A 74 -7.98 4.49 5.74
C GLY A 74 -7.89 3.40 6.80
N LYS A 75 -7.49 3.75 8.03
CA LYS A 75 -7.25 2.82 9.14
C LYS A 75 -8.39 1.83 9.43
N PRO A 76 -9.69 2.19 9.37
CA PRO A 76 -10.78 1.23 9.60
C PRO A 76 -10.90 0.11 8.55
N LEU A 77 -10.18 0.21 7.43
CA LEU A 77 -10.30 -0.71 6.28
C LEU A 77 -9.26 -1.84 6.31
N VAL A 78 -8.24 -1.75 7.16
CA VAL A 78 -7.19 -2.77 7.33
C VAL A 78 -7.45 -3.60 8.58
N ASP A 79 -7.01 -4.85 8.58
CA ASP A 79 -7.12 -5.74 9.74
C ASP A 79 -6.03 -5.44 10.78
N ASP A 80 -4.82 -5.10 10.32
CA ASP A 80 -3.69 -4.73 11.17
C ASP A 80 -2.72 -3.78 10.45
N TYR A 81 -1.98 -2.99 11.23
CA TYR A 81 -0.96 -2.08 10.73
C TYR A 81 0.08 -1.75 11.82
N VAL A 82 1.25 -1.22 11.44
CA VAL A 82 2.35 -1.00 12.40
C VAL A 82 2.41 0.42 12.94
N ILE A 83 2.34 1.43 12.08
CA ILE A 83 2.58 2.83 12.47
C ILE A 83 1.40 3.73 12.07
N ASP A 84 0.84 4.45 13.03
CA ASP A 84 -0.11 5.53 12.80
C ASP A 84 0.61 6.76 12.21
N ILE A 85 0.04 7.31 11.15
CA ILE A 85 0.55 8.51 10.47
C ILE A 85 -0.58 9.55 10.41
N PRO A 86 -0.35 10.83 10.77
CA PRO A 86 -1.35 11.87 10.62
C PRO A 86 -1.83 12.02 9.17
N GLN A 87 -3.11 12.37 8.99
CA GLN A 87 -3.73 12.42 7.65
C GLN A 87 -3.02 13.39 6.69
N ASP A 88 -2.52 14.50 7.24
CA ASP A 88 -1.80 15.58 6.56
C ASP A 88 -0.31 15.32 6.37
N THR A 89 0.21 14.21 6.90
CA THR A 89 1.62 13.85 6.73
C THR A 89 1.86 13.21 5.37
N TRP A 90 2.88 13.70 4.67
CA TRP A 90 3.42 13.10 3.47
C TRP A 90 4.52 12.09 3.83
N ILE A 91 4.44 10.88 3.29
CA ILE A 91 5.45 9.83 3.49
C ILE A 91 6.28 9.71 2.22
N GLU A 92 7.58 9.96 2.31
CA GLU A 92 8.53 9.60 1.25
C GLU A 92 9.02 8.17 1.49
N GLN A 93 8.74 7.28 0.55
CA GLN A 93 9.12 5.87 0.68
C GLN A 93 10.57 5.63 0.20
N PRO A 94 11.29 4.63 0.74
CA PRO A 94 12.70 4.41 0.40
C PRO A 94 12.97 4.16 -1.09
N TRP A 95 12.01 3.60 -1.84
CA TRP A 95 12.16 3.32 -3.27
C TRP A 95 11.95 4.54 -4.16
N ASP A 96 11.39 5.62 -3.63
CA ASP A 96 11.25 6.92 -4.31
C ASP A 96 12.44 7.86 -4.02
N MET A 97 13.34 7.45 -3.11
CA MET A 97 14.51 8.22 -2.68
C MET A 97 15.81 7.63 -3.25
N GLY A 98 16.88 8.43 -3.22
CA GLY A 98 18.21 7.99 -3.64
C GLY A 98 19.34 8.81 -3.02
N VAL A 99 20.54 8.22 -2.92
CA VAL A 99 21.74 8.92 -2.47
C VAL A 99 22.27 9.78 -3.61
N VAL A 100 22.16 11.09 -3.46
CA VAL A 100 22.59 12.08 -4.45
C VAL A 100 23.45 13.16 -3.79
N PHE A 101 24.18 13.92 -4.60
CA PHE A 101 24.91 15.08 -4.09
C PHE A 101 23.93 16.10 -3.51
N VAL A 102 24.16 16.49 -2.25
CA VAL A 102 23.49 17.61 -1.60
C VAL A 102 24.51 18.72 -1.42
N PRO A 103 24.30 19.91 -1.99
CA PRO A 103 25.21 21.04 -1.80
C PRO A 103 25.43 21.36 -0.32
N PRO A 104 26.61 21.88 0.07
CA PRO A 104 26.83 22.34 1.43
C PRO A 104 25.85 23.47 1.78
N ILE A 105 25.50 23.57 3.06
CA ILE A 105 24.57 24.60 3.56
C ILE A 105 25.13 26.03 3.32
N SER A 106 26.46 26.19 3.33
CA SER A 106 27.17 27.43 2.99
C SER A 106 28.29 27.14 1.99
N GLY A 107 28.41 27.97 0.95
CA GLY A 107 29.38 27.82 -0.14
C GLY A 107 30.60 28.74 -0.03
N ARG A 108 31.00 29.12 1.18
CA ARG A 108 32.27 29.83 1.42
C ARG A 108 33.33 28.88 1.92
#